data_AF-A0A953IJD8-F1
#
_entry.id   AF-A0A953IJD8-F1
#
_cell.length_a   1.000
_cell.length_b   1.000
_cell.length_c   1.000
_cell.angle_alpha   90.00
_cell.angle_beta   90.00
_cell.angle_gamma   90.00
#
_symmetry.space_group_name_H-M   'P 1'
#
loop_
_entity.id
_entity.type
_entity.pdbx_description
1 polymer ?
#
loop_
_entity_poly.entity_id
_entity_poly.type
_entity_poly.pdbx_seq_one_letter_code
_entity_poly.pdbx_strand_id
1 'polypeptide(L)'
;RPAIDSTPSASSASAPSAVAVGSASGTQASIEELLSVVSRDRQVLAAHLRQAQRLEVEDGRLVVYHDPGDDWLGPALQRSGNRTTLDSALVEVYGPGTTWTLRDGEPIADEEEGDGEVEEPQDHDATVQSVLQIFDGTVDRTIPNS
;
A
#
# COMPACT_ATOMS: atom_id res chain seq x y z
N ARG A 1 -71.79 -13.16 14.48
CA ARG A 1 -70.62 -12.30 14.16
C ARG A 1 -69.50 -13.23 13.69
N PRO A 2 -69.05 -13.14 12.44
CA PRO A 2 -67.82 -13.80 12.00
C PRO A 2 -66.61 -12.91 12.30
N ALA A 3 -65.48 -13.52 12.65
CA ALA A 3 -64.11 -13.01 12.48
C ALA A 3 -63.18 -14.20 12.82
N ILE A 4 -62.53 -14.87 11.86
CA ILE A 4 -61.16 -14.61 11.37
C ILE A 4 -60.27 -13.96 12.44
N ASP A 5 -59.10 -14.47 12.80
CA ASP A 5 -57.95 -14.53 11.90
C ASP A 5 -56.78 -15.31 12.55
N SER A 6 -56.28 -16.31 11.82
CA SER A 6 -54.88 -16.56 11.46
C SER A 6 -53.77 -16.25 12.48
N THR A 7 -53.25 -17.29 13.15
CA THR A 7 -51.88 -17.28 13.73
C THR A 7 -50.86 -17.70 12.66
N PRO A 8 -49.94 -16.83 12.20
CA PRO A 8 -48.82 -17.28 11.39
C PRO A 8 -47.78 -17.99 12.27
N SER A 9 -47.57 -19.27 11.95
CA SER A 9 -46.46 -20.10 12.41
C SER A 9 -45.20 -19.67 11.68
N ALA A 10 -44.30 -18.95 12.37
CA ALA A 10 -43.00 -18.58 11.82
C ALA A 10 -42.02 -19.74 12.04
N SER A 11 -41.97 -20.65 11.06
CA SER A 11 -41.03 -21.77 11.00
C SER A 11 -39.80 -21.39 10.18
N SER A 12 -38.63 -21.56 10.80
CA SER A 12 -37.29 -21.73 10.21
C SER A 12 -36.85 -20.71 9.16
N ALA A 13 -36.13 -19.69 9.62
CA ALA A 13 -35.18 -18.99 8.77
C ALA A 13 -34.00 -19.94 8.47
N SER A 14 -33.89 -20.38 7.22
CA SER A 14 -32.70 -21.02 6.67
C SER A 14 -31.49 -20.12 6.88
N ALA A 15 -30.49 -20.62 7.60
CA ALA A 15 -29.17 -20.01 7.63
C ALA A 15 -28.56 -20.09 6.21
N PRO A 16 -28.00 -19.00 5.66
CA PRO A 16 -27.27 -19.08 4.41
C PRO A 16 -26.04 -19.96 4.60
N SER A 17 -25.89 -20.95 3.72
CA SER A 17 -24.65 -21.73 3.60
C SER A 17 -23.51 -20.77 3.29
N ALA A 18 -22.61 -20.58 4.27
CA ALA A 18 -21.34 -19.93 4.07
C ALA A 18 -20.50 -20.81 3.14
N VAL A 19 -20.40 -20.38 1.89
CA VAL A 19 -19.45 -20.90 0.93
C VAL A 19 -18.04 -20.61 1.46
N ALA A 20 -17.41 -21.61 2.05
CA ALA A 20 -15.99 -21.63 2.32
C ALA A 20 -15.26 -21.76 0.98
N VAL A 21 -14.89 -20.63 0.37
CA VAL A 21 -14.11 -20.58 -0.87
C VAL A 21 -12.69 -20.13 -0.51
N GLY A 22 -11.72 -21.01 -0.77
CA GLY A 22 -10.35 -20.59 -1.09
C GLY A 22 -9.42 -20.29 0.08
N SER A 23 -9.00 -21.34 0.79
CA SER A 23 -7.77 -21.33 1.59
C SER A 23 -6.56 -20.89 0.74
N ALA A 24 -5.73 -20.00 1.30
CA ALA A 24 -4.46 -19.46 0.81
C ALA A 24 -4.47 -18.43 -0.35
N SER A 25 -5.19 -18.63 -1.46
CA SER A 25 -5.27 -17.59 -2.52
C SER A 25 -6.25 -16.46 -2.21
N GLY A 26 -7.21 -16.70 -1.30
CA GLY A 26 -8.15 -15.67 -0.85
C GLY A 26 -7.47 -14.57 -0.04
N THR A 27 -6.50 -14.91 0.81
CA THR A 27 -5.87 -13.96 1.74
C THR A 27 -5.13 -12.85 1.01
N GLN A 28 -4.37 -13.17 -0.04
CA GLN A 28 -3.61 -12.18 -0.79
C GLN A 28 -4.52 -11.27 -1.63
N ALA A 29 -5.60 -11.83 -2.21
CA ALA A 29 -6.63 -11.04 -2.89
C ALA A 29 -7.38 -10.11 -1.92
N SER A 30 -7.67 -10.57 -0.70
CA SER A 30 -8.29 -9.74 0.35
C SER A 30 -7.37 -8.64 0.85
N ILE A 31 -6.04 -8.85 0.87
CA ILE A 31 -5.07 -7.79 1.20
C ILE A 31 -5.04 -6.71 0.11
N GLU A 32 -5.00 -7.08 -1.17
CA GLU A 32 -5.10 -6.10 -2.26
C GLU A 32 -6.42 -5.33 -2.25
N GLU A 33 -7.54 -6.01 -1.94
CA GLU A 33 -8.84 -5.36 -1.77
C GLU A 33 -8.83 -4.36 -0.61
N LEU A 34 -8.26 -4.74 0.55
CA LEU A 34 -8.06 -3.84 1.68
C LEU A 34 -7.24 -2.60 1.29
N LEU A 35 -6.09 -2.80 0.63
CA LEU A 35 -5.24 -1.71 0.17
C LEU A 35 -5.96 -0.80 -0.82
N SER A 36 -6.80 -1.36 -1.69
CA SER A 36 -7.66 -0.62 -2.61
C SER A 36 -8.66 0.26 -1.85
N VAL A 37 -9.36 -0.28 -0.84
CA VAL A 37 -10.29 0.49 0.00
C VAL A 37 -9.56 1.61 0.75
N VAL A 38 -8.43 1.31 1.39
CA VAL A 38 -7.62 2.32 2.10
C VAL A 38 -7.13 3.41 1.15
N SER A 39 -6.77 3.05 -0.09
CA SER A 39 -6.29 4.01 -1.09
C SER A 39 -7.34 5.04 -1.53
N ARG A 40 -8.63 4.77 -1.34
CA ARG A 40 -9.72 5.71 -1.68
C ARG A 40 -9.67 6.96 -0.79
N ASP A 41 -9.40 6.77 0.50
CA ASP A 41 -9.37 7.84 1.51
C ASP A 41 -7.95 8.30 1.85
N ARG A 42 -6.98 7.38 1.84
CA ARG A 42 -5.61 7.61 2.30
C ARG A 42 -4.60 6.91 1.39
N GLN A 43 -4.42 7.44 0.18
CA GLN A 43 -3.44 6.94 -0.80
C GLN A 43 -2.02 6.79 -0.23
N VAL A 44 -1.56 7.77 0.55
CA VAL A 44 -0.23 7.73 1.17
C VAL A 44 -0.11 6.55 2.15
N LEU A 45 -1.15 6.32 2.98
CA LEU A 45 -1.16 5.20 3.91
C LEU A 45 -1.16 3.85 3.16
N ALA A 46 -1.94 3.73 2.09
CA ALA A 46 -1.96 2.52 1.26
C ALA A 46 -0.60 2.25 0.60
N ALA A 47 0.10 3.29 0.15
CA ALA A 47 1.44 3.16 -0.43
C ALA A 47 2.45 2.64 0.60
N HIS A 48 2.44 3.18 1.82
CA HIS A 48 3.33 2.69 2.88
C HIS A 48 2.96 1.30 3.39
N LEU A 49 1.67 0.95 3.44
CA LEU A 49 1.25 -0.43 3.73
C LEU A 49 1.73 -1.42 2.66
N ARG A 50 1.78 -1.02 1.39
CA ARG A 50 2.38 -1.84 0.31
C ARG A 50 3.89 -2.01 0.46
N GLN A 51 4.56 -1.04 1.05
CA GLN A 51 5.99 -1.08 1.34
C GLN A 51 6.30 -1.78 2.66
N ALA A 52 5.28 -2.12 3.46
CA ALA A 52 5.48 -2.91 4.67
C ALA A 52 6.11 -4.25 4.29
N GLN A 53 7.04 -4.71 5.13
CA GLN A 53 7.80 -5.94 4.89
C GLN A 53 6.88 -7.13 4.66
N ARG A 54 5.79 -7.24 5.45
CA ARG A 54 4.79 -8.29 5.31
C ARG A 54 3.44 -7.87 5.87
N LEU A 55 2.38 -8.33 5.22
CA LEU A 55 0.99 -8.17 5.67
C LEU A 55 0.37 -9.56 5.80
N GLU A 56 -0.15 -9.88 6.98
CA GLU A 56 -0.79 -11.17 7.24
C GLU A 56 -2.14 -10.99 7.92
N VAL A 57 -3.04 -11.94 7.70
CA VAL A 57 -4.32 -11.99 8.41
C VAL A 57 -4.34 -13.27 9.24
N GLU A 58 -4.27 -13.11 10.56
CA GLU A 58 -4.26 -14.20 11.54
C GLU A 58 -5.43 -14.01 12.51
N ASP A 59 -6.23 -15.07 12.74
CA ASP A 59 -7.36 -15.07 13.68
C ASP A 59 -8.31 -13.86 13.56
N GLY A 60 -8.54 -13.37 12.33
CA GLY A 60 -9.39 -12.18 12.09
C GLY A 60 -8.74 -10.86 12.49
N ARG A 61 -7.41 -10.80 12.51
CA ARG A 61 -6.61 -9.59 12.73
C ARG A 61 -5.60 -9.41 11.62
N LEU A 62 -5.46 -8.18 11.13
CA LEU A 62 -4.36 -7.81 10.25
C LEU A 62 -3.09 -7.59 11.07
N VAL A 63 -2.05 -8.35 10.79
CA VAL A 63 -0.70 -8.18 11.32
C VAL A 63 0.12 -7.45 10.26
N VAL A 64 0.54 -6.23 10.59
CA VAL A 64 1.41 -5.41 9.75
C VAL A 64 2.83 -5.54 10.29
N TYR A 65 3.71 -6.18 9.52
CA TYR A 65 5.13 -6.24 9.82
C TYR A 65 5.82 -5.06 9.15
N HIS A 66 6.27 -4.10 9.96
CA HIS A 66 7.05 -2.98 9.47
C HIS A 66 8.53 -3.30 9.50
N ASP A 67 9.27 -2.67 8.59
CA ASP A 67 10.72 -2.77 8.61
C ASP A 67 11.26 -2.05 9.86
N PRO A 68 12.22 -2.63 10.61
CA PRO A 68 12.79 -1.98 11.79
C PRO A 68 13.55 -0.68 11.47
N GLY A 69 13.87 -0.41 10.20
CA GLY A 69 14.39 0.87 9.72
C GLY A 69 13.31 1.86 9.24
N ASP A 70 12.04 1.48 9.22
CA ASP A 70 10.93 2.35 8.81
C ASP A 70 10.35 3.13 10.01
N ASP A 71 10.85 4.35 10.20
CA ASP A 71 10.37 5.27 11.23
C ASP A 71 8.99 5.91 10.91
N TRP A 72 8.41 5.65 9.73
CA TRP A 72 7.23 6.37 9.26
C TRP A 72 5.92 5.63 9.57
N LEU A 73 5.87 4.32 9.30
CA LEU A 73 4.65 3.52 9.32
C LEU A 73 4.08 3.40 10.73
N GLY A 74 4.94 3.22 11.74
CA GLY A 74 4.54 3.16 13.14
C GLY A 74 3.80 4.41 13.59
N PRO A 75 4.43 5.61 13.55
CA PRO A 75 3.77 6.86 13.89
C PRO A 75 2.56 7.18 13.01
N ALA A 76 2.62 6.86 11.70
CA ALA A 76 1.53 7.12 10.78
C ALA A 76 0.27 6.32 11.13
N LEU A 77 0.39 5.06 11.50
CA LEU A 77 -0.72 4.20 11.89
C LEU A 77 -1.33 4.59 13.25
N GLN A 78 -0.54 5.21 14.14
CA GLN A 78 -1.03 5.72 15.42
C GLN A 78 -1.85 7.01 15.30
N ARG A 79 -1.76 7.74 14.18
CA ARG A 79 -2.57 8.94 13.95
C ARG A 79 -4.05 8.56 13.88
N SER A 80 -4.90 9.22 14.66
CA SER A 80 -6.32 8.93 14.77
C SER A 80 -7.04 8.82 13.42
N GLY A 81 -6.75 9.73 12.49
CA GLY A 81 -7.34 9.70 11.14
C GLY A 81 -6.96 8.45 10.34
N ASN A 82 -5.70 8.04 10.38
CA ASN A 82 -5.22 6.86 9.67
C ASN A 82 -5.73 5.57 10.32
N ARG A 83 -5.75 5.52 11.66
CA ARG A 83 -6.30 4.40 12.42
C ARG A 83 -7.78 4.18 12.09
N THR A 84 -8.59 5.23 12.09
CA THR A 84 -10.02 5.12 11.76
C THR A 84 -10.25 4.67 10.31
N THR A 85 -9.46 5.18 9.36
CA THR A 85 -9.54 4.74 7.96
C THR A 85 -9.19 3.25 7.84
N LEU A 86 -8.10 2.80 8.48
CA LEU A 86 -7.70 1.40 8.43
C LEU A 86 -8.72 0.48 9.11
N ASP A 87 -9.25 0.88 10.26
CA ASP A 87 -10.31 0.14 10.98
C ASP A 87 -11.58 0.02 10.14
N SER A 88 -12.02 1.12 9.52
CA SER A 88 -13.19 1.12 8.63
C SER A 88 -12.98 0.21 7.42
N ALA A 89 -11.79 0.25 6.80
CA ALA A 89 -11.46 -0.60 5.67
C ALA A 89 -11.39 -2.08 6.06
N LEU A 90 -10.88 -2.41 7.24
CA LEU A 90 -10.87 -3.78 7.76
C LEU A 90 -12.29 -4.30 8.00
N VAL A 91 -13.17 -3.48 8.56
CA VAL A 91 -14.57 -3.85 8.75
C VAL A 91 -15.30 -4.03 7.42
N GLU A 92 -14.98 -3.22 6.40
CA GLU A 92 -15.56 -3.34 5.06
C GLU A 92 -15.15 -4.64 4.35
N VAL A 93 -13.88 -5.03 4.43
CA VAL A 93 -13.34 -6.20 3.69
C VAL A 93 -13.47 -7.51 4.47
N TYR A 94 -13.18 -7.51 5.78
CA TYR A 94 -13.13 -8.72 6.61
C TYR A 94 -14.33 -8.85 7.57
N GLY A 95 -15.11 -7.78 7.75
CA GLY A 95 -16.30 -7.77 8.59
C GLY A 95 -16.06 -7.19 10.01
N PRO A 96 -17.15 -7.02 10.77
CA PRO A 96 -17.11 -6.37 12.09
C PRO A 96 -16.30 -7.18 13.11
N GLY A 97 -15.51 -6.49 13.93
CA GLY A 97 -14.66 -7.11 14.95
C GLY A 97 -13.25 -7.42 14.48
N THR A 98 -12.94 -7.23 13.20
CA THR A 98 -11.57 -7.30 12.67
C THR A 98 -10.74 -6.16 13.25
N THR A 99 -9.54 -6.47 13.71
CA THR A 99 -8.61 -5.46 14.26
C THR A 99 -7.26 -5.53 13.55
N TRP A 100 -6.34 -4.63 13.87
CA TRP A 100 -4.97 -4.72 13.39
C TRP A 100 -3.94 -4.60 14.50
N THR A 101 -2.72 -5.04 14.24
CA THR A 101 -1.58 -4.84 15.12
C THR A 101 -0.34 -4.58 14.28
N LEU A 102 0.56 -3.77 14.83
CA LEU A 102 1.89 -3.55 14.27
C LEU A 102 2.85 -4.49 14.99
N ARG A 103 3.67 -5.20 14.23
CA ARG A 103 4.81 -5.95 14.74
C ARG A 103 6.07 -5.51 14.05
N ASP A 104 7.17 -5.55 14.78
CA ASP A 104 8.50 -5.46 14.22
C ASP A 104 8.71 -6.66 13.29
N GLY A 105 9.10 -6.38 12.04
CA GLY A 105 9.55 -7.39 11.12
C GLY A 105 10.87 -8.00 11.57
N GLU A 106 11.23 -9.13 10.96
CA GLU A 106 12.58 -9.65 11.15
C GLU A 106 13.54 -8.66 10.47
N PRO A 107 14.68 -8.31 11.10
CA PRO A 107 15.70 -7.57 10.38
C PRO A 107 16.12 -8.48 9.22
N ILE A 108 15.70 -8.10 8.01
CA ILE A 108 16.44 -8.51 6.82
C ILE A 108 17.81 -7.92 7.06
N ALA A 109 18.73 -8.76 7.53
CA ALA A 109 20.13 -8.40 7.51
C ALA A 109 20.36 -7.90 6.09
N ASP A 110 20.72 -6.63 5.95
CA ASP A 110 21.16 -6.07 4.69
C ASP A 110 22.11 -7.10 4.09
N GLU A 111 21.61 -7.90 3.14
CA GLU A 111 22.44 -8.46 2.11
C GLU A 111 22.94 -7.18 1.46
N GLU A 112 24.12 -6.77 1.91
CA GLU A 112 24.84 -5.61 1.45
C GLU A 112 24.50 -5.43 -0.01
N GLU A 113 24.05 -4.22 -0.33
CA GLU A 113 24.14 -3.66 -1.66
C GLU A 113 25.20 -4.44 -2.41
N GLY A 114 24.75 -5.27 -3.35
CA GLY A 114 25.64 -5.76 -4.36
C GLY A 114 26.23 -4.48 -4.92
N ASP A 115 27.45 -4.18 -4.47
CA ASP A 115 28.43 -3.36 -5.13
C ASP A 115 28.52 -4.04 -6.49
N GLY A 116 27.59 -3.64 -7.34
CA GLY A 116 27.54 -3.95 -8.74
C GLY A 116 28.80 -3.27 -9.23
N GLU A 117 29.85 -4.09 -9.22
CA GLU A 117 31.12 -3.92 -9.86
C GLU A 117 31.05 -2.72 -10.78
N VAL A 118 31.75 -1.66 -10.37
CA VAL A 118 32.09 -0.56 -11.26
C VAL A 118 32.97 -1.18 -12.35
N GLU A 119 32.35 -1.86 -13.31
CA GLU A 119 32.95 -2.13 -14.60
C GLU A 119 33.16 -0.75 -15.21
N GLU A 120 34.38 -0.22 -15.09
CA GLU A 120 34.91 0.75 -16.03
C GLU A 120 34.77 0.14 -17.44
N PRO A 121 33.91 0.66 -18.35
CA PRO A 121 34.21 0.52 -19.76
C PRO A 121 35.40 1.46 -20.04
N GLN A 122 36.62 0.95 -19.85
CA GLN A 122 37.74 1.44 -20.64
C GLN A 122 37.52 0.98 -22.08
N ASP A 123 36.70 1.72 -22.83
CA ASP A 123 36.87 1.80 -24.27
C ASP A 123 36.54 3.21 -24.76
N HIS A 124 37.50 3.72 -25.51
CA HIS A 124 37.57 5.08 -25.98
C HIS A 124 36.59 5.28 -27.14
N ASP A 125 35.60 6.15 -27.01
CA ASP A 125 34.96 6.73 -28.20
C ASP A 125 34.92 8.26 -28.13
N ALA A 126 35.91 8.83 -28.81
CA ALA A 126 36.25 10.23 -28.91
C ALA A 126 35.28 11.05 -29.80
N THR A 127 33.96 10.83 -29.71
CA THR A 127 33.03 11.33 -30.75
C THR A 127 31.90 12.26 -30.27
N VAL A 128 31.72 12.52 -28.97
CA VAL A 128 30.54 13.30 -28.48
C VAL A 128 30.83 14.76 -28.07
N GLN A 129 32.05 15.28 -28.28
CA GLN A 129 32.34 16.69 -27.97
C GLN A 129 31.85 17.72 -29.02
N SER A 130 31.19 17.29 -30.10
CA SER A 130 30.80 18.22 -31.18
C SER A 130 29.39 18.82 -31.05
N VAL A 131 28.58 18.43 -30.06
CA VAL A 131 27.17 18.88 -29.92
C VAL A 131 26.98 19.80 -28.71
N LEU A 132 27.83 20.80 -28.54
CA LEU A 132 27.60 21.90 -27.58
C LEU A 132 28.19 23.25 -28.03
N GLN A 133 28.43 23.42 -29.35
CA GLN A 133 28.93 24.66 -29.94
C GLN A 133 27.88 25.46 -30.74
N ILE A 134 26.58 25.17 -30.56
CA ILE A 134 25.49 25.73 -31.40
C ILE A 134 24.88 27.03 -30.83
N PHE A 135 25.35 27.53 -29.67
CA PHE A 135 24.79 28.75 -29.05
C PHE A 135 25.80 29.87 -28.76
N ASP A 136 26.85 30.01 -29.57
CA ASP A 136 27.63 31.26 -29.61
C ASP A 136 26.97 32.24 -30.59
N GLY A 137 25.72 32.61 -30.26
CA GLY A 137 24.99 33.65 -30.96
C GLY A 137 25.51 35.01 -30.52
N THR A 138 26.28 35.65 -31.39
CA THR A 138 26.63 37.07 -31.36
C THR A 138 25.42 37.92 -31.00
N VAL A 139 25.41 38.50 -29.79
CA VAL A 139 24.59 39.69 -29.49
C VAL A 139 25.51 40.89 -29.56
N ASP A 140 25.61 41.48 -30.75
CA ASP A 140 26.06 42.85 -30.92
C ASP A 140 25.08 43.74 -30.16
N ARG A 141 25.55 44.30 -29.04
CA ARG A 141 24.90 45.45 -28.41
C ARG A 141 25.88 46.60 -28.37
N THR A 142 26.16 47.13 -29.56
CA THR A 142 26.27 48.58 -29.73
C THR A 142 25.14 49.26 -28.95
N ILE A 143 25.42 50.24 -28.07
CA ILE A 143 25.18 51.72 -28.18
C ILE A 143 25.80 52.44 -26.92
N PRO A 144 25.88 53.79 -26.81
CA PRO A 144 27.16 54.52 -26.78
C PRO A 144 27.39 55.41 -25.54
N ASN A 145 28.64 55.86 -25.40
CA ASN A 145 29.11 57.19 -24.95
C ASN A 145 28.31 58.00 -23.90
N SER A 146 28.97 58.31 -22.77
CA SER A 146 29.05 59.66 -22.16
C SER A 146 30.22 59.72 -21.19
#